data_AF-A0A7Y0CH70-F1
#
_entry.id   AF-A0A7Y0CH70-F1
#
_cell.length_a   1.000
_cell.length_b   1.000
_cell.length_c   1.000
_cell.angle_alpha   90.00
_cell.angle_beta   90.00
_cell.angle_gamma   90.00
#
_symmetry.space_group_name_H-M   'P 1'
#
loop_
_entity.id
_entity.type
_entity.pdbx_description
1 polymer ?
#
loop_
_entity_poly.entity_id
_entity_poly.type
_entity_poly.pdbx_seq_one_letter_code
_entity_poly.pdbx_strand_id
1 'polypeptide(L)'
;MLLSDRDIRTELDSERVRLDPYDPAMIQPSSVDVRLDRFFRLFDNHKYPVIDPSIAQPDLTHLVDVAKSDPFVLHPGEFVLGSTFECVTLPDDIAARLEGKSSLGRLGLMTHSTAGFIDPGFSGHVTLELSNVATLPILLWPGMKIGQLCFFRLSSAAEFPYGSDRYGSRYQGQRGPTASRSWQNFHRSEV
;
A
#
# COMPACT_ATOMS: atom_id res chain seq x y z
N MET A 1 8.65 -18.51 2.23
CA MET A 1 10.07 -18.24 2.55
C MET A 1 10.38 -16.80 2.16
N LEU A 2 10.99 -15.99 3.04
CA LEU A 2 11.40 -14.61 2.71
C LEU A 2 12.54 -14.61 1.68
N LEU A 3 12.44 -13.80 0.63
CA LEU A 3 13.46 -13.71 -0.42
C LEU A 3 14.63 -12.81 0.01
N SER A 4 15.85 -13.27 -0.30
CA SER A 4 17.08 -12.47 -0.15
C SER A 4 17.20 -11.42 -1.24
N ASP A 5 18.06 -10.43 -1.07
CA ASP A 5 18.42 -9.45 -2.12
C ASP A 5 18.79 -10.08 -3.47
N ARG A 6 19.52 -11.21 -3.46
CA ARG A 6 19.89 -11.98 -4.64
C ARG A 6 18.67 -12.59 -5.32
N ASP A 7 17.76 -13.19 -4.54
CA ASP A 7 16.55 -13.82 -5.09
C ASP A 7 15.57 -12.77 -5.59
N ILE A 8 15.42 -11.66 -4.85
CA ILE A 8 14.64 -10.49 -5.26
C ILE A 8 15.14 -9.97 -6.62
N ARG A 9 16.46 -9.80 -6.77
CA ARG A 9 17.06 -9.38 -8.03
C ARG A 9 16.75 -10.37 -9.16
N THR A 10 16.83 -11.66 -8.88
CA THR A 10 16.51 -12.72 -9.86
C THR A 10 15.05 -12.63 -10.33
N GLU A 11 14.10 -12.42 -9.41
CA GLU A 11 12.67 -12.28 -9.75
C GLU A 11 12.35 -10.99 -10.52
N LEU A 12 13.07 -9.90 -10.22
CA LEU A 12 12.94 -8.62 -10.94
C LEU A 12 13.58 -8.66 -12.33
N ASP A 13 14.80 -9.21 -12.45
CA ASP A 13 15.54 -9.33 -13.72
C ASP A 13 14.84 -10.28 -14.70
N SER A 14 14.10 -11.26 -14.19
CA SER A 14 13.25 -12.17 -14.98
C SER A 14 11.83 -11.65 -15.23
N GLU A 15 11.53 -10.43 -14.78
CA GLU A 15 10.22 -9.76 -14.89
C GLU A 15 9.03 -10.53 -14.30
N ARG A 16 9.29 -11.54 -13.45
CA ARG A 16 8.24 -12.27 -12.72
C ARG A 16 7.59 -11.37 -11.68
N VAL A 17 8.44 -10.67 -10.92
CA VAL A 17 8.04 -9.53 -10.08
C VAL A 17 8.37 -8.27 -10.86
N ARG A 18 7.46 -7.31 -10.91
CA ARG A 18 7.72 -6.00 -11.54
C ARG A 18 7.42 -4.86 -10.58
N LEU A 19 8.31 -3.89 -10.56
CA LEU A 19 8.13 -2.59 -9.94
C LEU A 19 8.26 -1.54 -11.03
N ASP A 20 7.28 -0.67 -11.20
CA ASP A 20 7.33 0.39 -12.21
C ASP A 20 7.13 1.77 -11.55
N PRO A 21 8.17 2.61 -11.46
CA PRO A 21 9.52 2.40 -11.99
C PRO A 21 10.42 1.58 -11.06
N TYR A 22 11.22 0.68 -11.63
CA TYR A 22 12.26 -0.07 -10.92
C TYR A 22 13.57 0.75 -10.83
N ASP A 23 14.13 0.81 -9.62
CA ASP A 23 15.47 1.36 -9.37
C ASP A 23 16.30 0.32 -8.60
N PRO A 24 17.35 -0.27 -9.19
CA PRO A 24 18.20 -1.26 -8.52
C PRO A 24 18.85 -0.76 -7.22
N ALA A 25 19.03 0.55 -7.05
CA ALA A 25 19.58 1.15 -5.83
C ALA A 25 18.60 1.06 -4.64
N MET A 26 17.35 0.65 -4.88
CA MET A 26 16.35 0.44 -3.83
C MET A 26 16.43 -0.96 -3.20
N ILE A 27 17.16 -1.90 -3.78
CA ILE A 27 17.33 -3.24 -3.20
C ILE A 27 18.06 -3.15 -1.86
N GLN A 28 17.55 -3.87 -0.87
CA GLN A 28 18.06 -4.04 0.49
C GLN A 28 18.25 -5.54 0.77
N PRO A 29 18.94 -5.96 1.85
CA PRO A 29 19.31 -7.36 2.09
C PRO A 29 18.18 -8.39 1.99
N SER A 30 16.94 -8.00 2.29
CA SER A 30 15.74 -8.86 2.21
C SER A 30 14.47 -8.09 1.83
N SER A 31 14.63 -6.95 1.16
CA SER A 31 13.51 -6.09 0.79
C SER A 31 13.87 -5.16 -0.37
N VAL A 32 12.88 -4.42 -0.90
CA VAL A 32 13.10 -3.31 -1.84
C VAL A 32 12.43 -2.06 -1.27
N ASP A 33 13.19 -0.99 -1.08
CA ASP A 33 12.62 0.29 -0.68
C ASP A 33 11.60 0.78 -1.72
N VAL A 34 10.46 1.29 -1.24
CA VAL A 34 9.43 1.93 -2.09
C VAL A 34 9.27 3.39 -1.73
N ARG A 35 8.83 4.17 -2.72
CA ARG A 35 8.69 5.62 -2.62
C ARG A 35 7.23 6.02 -2.46
N LEU A 36 7.00 7.21 -1.90
CA LEU A 36 5.67 7.81 -1.75
C LEU A 36 5.22 8.48 -3.06
N ASP A 37 4.01 8.19 -3.55
CA ASP A 37 3.38 8.96 -4.63
C ASP A 37 2.80 10.28 -4.09
N ARG A 38 2.42 11.18 -4.99
CA ARG A 38 1.87 12.51 -4.66
C ARG A 38 0.38 12.52 -4.31
N PHE A 39 -0.26 11.36 -4.35
CA PHE A 39 -1.70 11.21 -4.15
C PHE A 39 -2.02 10.80 -2.71
N PHE A 40 -2.87 11.58 -2.07
CA PHE A 40 -3.34 11.33 -0.71
C PHE A 40 -4.87 11.34 -0.66
N ARG A 41 -5.47 10.56 0.24
CA ARG A 41 -6.89 10.69 0.59
C ARG A 41 -7.04 11.12 2.04
N LEU A 42 -7.80 12.19 2.21
CA LEU A 42 -8.11 12.80 3.50
C LEU A 42 -9.55 12.45 3.88
N PHE A 43 -9.80 12.30 5.17
CA PHE A 43 -11.12 11.97 5.69
C PHE A 43 -11.94 13.24 5.92
N ASP A 44 -13.09 13.33 5.23
CA ASP A 44 -14.07 14.39 5.45
C ASP A 44 -15.02 14.00 6.58
N ASN A 45 -14.49 13.96 7.81
CA ASN A 45 -15.17 13.47 9.02
C ASN A 45 -16.51 14.17 9.33
N HIS A 46 -16.80 15.30 8.70
CA HIS A 46 -18.04 16.07 8.87
C HIS A 46 -19.16 15.67 7.89
N LYS A 47 -18.87 14.83 6.88
CA LYS A 47 -19.85 14.42 5.83
C LYS A 47 -20.80 13.33 6.29
N TYR A 48 -20.36 12.48 7.22
CA TYR A 48 -21.16 11.38 7.76
C TYR A 48 -21.06 11.34 9.28
N PRO A 49 -22.13 10.95 10.00
CA PRO A 49 -22.09 10.83 11.45
C PRO A 49 -21.30 9.60 11.93
N VAL A 50 -21.12 8.60 11.06
CA VAL A 50 -20.43 7.33 11.36
C VAL A 50 -19.85 6.73 10.07
N ILE A 51 -18.83 5.90 10.23
CA ILE A 51 -18.33 5.02 9.16
C ILE A 51 -19.00 3.66 9.32
N ASP A 52 -19.80 3.26 8.32
CA ASP A 52 -20.44 1.94 8.28
C ASP A 52 -19.82 1.14 7.12
N PRO A 53 -19.00 0.11 7.42
CA PRO A 53 -18.32 -0.69 6.40
C PRO A 53 -19.26 -1.46 5.46
N SER A 54 -20.55 -1.59 5.80
CA SER A 54 -21.55 -2.34 5.03
C SER A 54 -22.20 -1.54 3.90
N ILE A 55 -22.04 -0.20 3.90
CA ILE A 55 -22.65 0.69 2.92
C ILE A 55 -21.60 1.50 2.16
N ALA A 56 -21.97 1.97 0.97
CA ALA A 56 -21.11 2.88 0.22
C ALA A 56 -21.18 4.29 0.82
N GLN A 57 -20.01 4.86 1.13
CA GLN A 57 -19.84 6.24 1.60
C GLN A 57 -18.83 6.97 0.70
N PRO A 58 -19.21 7.30 -0.55
CA PRO A 58 -18.27 7.79 -1.56
C PRO A 58 -17.60 9.12 -1.19
N ASP A 59 -18.26 9.93 -0.36
CA ASP A 59 -17.76 11.24 0.07
C ASP A 59 -16.98 11.19 1.39
N LEU A 60 -16.68 9.98 1.91
CA LEU A 60 -15.96 9.84 3.19
C LEU A 60 -14.53 10.36 3.08
N THR A 61 -13.95 10.25 1.87
CA THR A 61 -12.62 10.76 1.58
C THR A 61 -12.58 11.45 0.23
N HIS A 62 -11.80 12.52 0.13
CA HIS A 62 -11.47 13.14 -1.15
C HIS A 62 -9.99 12.92 -1.49
N LEU A 63 -9.69 12.89 -2.79
CA LEU A 63 -8.31 12.78 -3.28
C LEU A 63 -7.67 14.17 -3.31
N VAL A 64 -6.47 14.26 -2.78
CA VAL A 64 -5.58 15.42 -2.89
C VAL A 64 -4.39 15.02 -3.76
N ASP A 65 -4.14 15.83 -4.78
CA ASP A 65 -2.97 15.72 -5.66
C ASP A 65 -1.98 16.83 -5.30
N VAL A 66 -0.90 16.45 -4.61
CA VAL A 66 0.12 17.40 -4.15
C VAL A 66 1.10 17.68 -5.30
N ALA A 67 1.54 18.93 -5.43
CA ALA A 67 2.59 19.25 -6.41
C ALA A 67 3.85 18.44 -6.12
N LYS A 68 4.54 17.96 -7.16
CA LYS A 68 5.72 17.09 -6.99
C LYS A 68 6.86 17.76 -6.18
N SER A 69 6.91 19.08 -6.17
CA SER A 69 7.89 19.89 -5.45
C SER A 69 7.51 20.20 -4.01
N ASP A 70 6.29 19.89 -3.60
CA ASP A 70 5.73 20.37 -2.33
C ASP A 70 5.48 19.18 -1.40
N PRO A 71 5.69 19.34 -0.08
CA PRO A 71 5.37 18.29 0.87
C PRO A 71 3.88 18.26 1.19
N PHE A 72 3.38 17.08 1.50
CA PHE A 72 2.15 16.92 2.26
C PHE A 72 2.46 17.07 3.76
N VAL A 73 1.69 17.88 4.48
CA VAL A 73 1.84 18.05 5.93
C VAL A 73 0.91 17.08 6.63
N LEU A 74 1.46 16.06 7.30
CA LEU A 74 0.67 15.15 8.13
C LEU A 74 0.70 15.64 9.59
N HIS A 75 -0.43 16.13 10.09
CA HIS A 75 -0.48 16.70 11.44
C HIS A 75 -0.54 15.62 12.53
N PRO A 76 -0.11 15.95 13.76
CA PRO A 76 -0.24 15.05 14.91
C PRO A 76 -1.65 14.49 15.07
N GLY A 77 -1.77 13.16 15.21
CA GLY A 77 -3.04 12.47 15.40
C GLY A 77 -3.85 12.23 14.12
N GLU A 78 -3.38 12.70 12.96
CA GLU A 78 -4.07 12.46 11.69
C GLU A 78 -3.78 11.08 11.11
N PHE A 79 -4.76 10.58 10.37
CA PHE A 79 -4.70 9.38 9.54
C PHE A 79 -5.09 9.75 8.10
N VAL A 80 -4.25 9.38 7.14
CA VAL A 80 -4.53 9.58 5.71
C VAL A 80 -4.18 8.31 4.93
N LEU A 81 -4.77 8.15 3.75
CA LEU A 81 -4.29 7.14 2.81
C LEU A 81 -3.28 7.78 1.85
N GLY A 82 -2.09 7.20 1.75
CA GLY A 82 -1.11 7.50 0.71
C GLY A 82 -1.03 6.38 -0.32
N SER A 83 -0.10 6.47 -1.27
CA SER A 83 0.15 5.39 -2.22
C SER A 83 1.63 5.25 -2.52
N THR A 84 2.07 4.04 -2.87
CA THR A 84 3.42 3.84 -3.42
C THR A 84 3.53 4.53 -4.78
N PHE A 85 4.69 5.10 -5.05
CA PHE A 85 5.03 5.62 -6.36
C PHE A 85 5.17 4.47 -7.37
N GLU A 86 5.73 3.34 -6.94
CA GLU A 86 5.84 2.13 -7.75
C GLU A 86 4.48 1.45 -7.91
N CYS A 87 4.18 1.05 -9.15
CA CYS A 87 3.21 0.01 -9.45
C CYS A 87 3.87 -1.36 -9.23
N VAL A 88 3.28 -2.20 -8.39
CA VAL A 88 3.77 -3.53 -8.03
C VAL A 88 2.99 -4.57 -8.81
N THR A 89 3.66 -5.50 -9.49
CA THR A 89 3.04 -6.69 -10.08
C THR A 89 3.71 -7.96 -9.57
N LEU A 90 2.92 -8.89 -9.05
CA LEU A 90 3.39 -10.17 -8.51
C LEU A 90 2.91 -11.35 -9.37
N PRO A 91 3.71 -12.44 -9.47
CA PRO A 91 3.24 -13.70 -10.04
C PRO A 91 2.29 -14.42 -9.05
N ASP A 92 1.77 -15.58 -9.45
CA ASP A 92 0.83 -16.37 -8.67
C ASP A 92 1.46 -17.16 -7.51
N ASP A 93 2.78 -17.24 -7.42
CA ASP A 93 3.54 -18.01 -6.41
C ASP A 93 4.37 -17.13 -5.45
N ILE A 94 4.23 -15.80 -5.53
CA ILE A 94 4.89 -14.83 -4.65
C ILE A 94 3.85 -13.89 -4.05
N ALA A 95 3.86 -13.77 -2.74
CA ALA A 95 3.21 -12.67 -2.02
C ALA A 95 4.26 -11.64 -1.60
N ALA A 96 3.84 -10.41 -1.32
CA ALA A 96 4.71 -9.41 -0.71
C ALA A 96 4.09 -8.85 0.58
N ARG A 97 4.91 -8.23 1.42
CA ARG A 97 4.46 -7.45 2.57
C ARG A 97 5.08 -6.06 2.48
N LEU A 98 4.23 -5.06 2.64
CA LEU A 98 4.70 -3.69 2.81
C LEU A 98 5.02 -3.46 4.29
N GLU A 99 6.23 -3.02 4.57
CA GLU A 99 6.68 -2.64 5.90
C GLU A 99 7.08 -1.16 5.93
N GLY A 100 6.94 -0.54 7.10
CA GLY A 100 7.53 0.77 7.36
C GLY A 100 9.07 0.72 7.41
N LYS A 101 9.70 1.90 7.39
CA LYS A 101 11.14 2.04 7.63
C LYS A 101 11.40 2.41 9.09
N SER A 102 12.37 1.75 9.72
CA SER A 102 12.73 2.04 11.12
C SER A 102 13.08 3.51 11.34
N SER A 103 13.74 4.15 10.36
CA SER A 103 14.08 5.57 10.41
C SER A 103 12.85 6.48 10.54
N LEU A 104 11.75 6.13 9.88
CA LEU A 104 10.49 6.89 9.91
C LEU A 104 9.68 6.58 11.17
N GLY A 105 9.64 5.31 11.58
CA GLY A 105 9.01 4.91 12.84
C GLY A 105 9.61 5.63 14.06
N ARG A 106 10.93 5.88 14.05
CA ARG A 106 11.62 6.67 15.09
C ARG A 106 11.22 8.15 15.14
N LEU A 107 10.57 8.67 14.09
CA LEU A 107 10.00 10.02 14.03
C LEU A 107 8.50 10.05 14.36
N GLY A 108 7.90 8.90 14.72
CA GLY A 108 6.47 8.80 14.98
C GLY A 108 5.62 8.71 13.71
N LEU A 109 6.21 8.47 12.53
CA LEU A 109 5.46 8.14 11.33
C LEU A 109 5.20 6.63 11.30
N MET A 110 3.92 6.26 11.39
CA MET A 110 3.47 4.88 11.20
C MET A 110 3.04 4.70 9.74
N THR A 111 3.84 3.93 9.00
CA THR A 111 3.43 3.37 7.71
C THR A 111 2.81 2.01 8.00
N HIS A 112 1.49 1.94 8.00
CA HIS A 112 0.76 0.72 8.28
C HIS A 112 0.23 0.07 7.00
N SER A 113 0.03 -1.24 7.08
CA SER A 113 -0.71 -2.04 6.11
C SER A 113 -1.48 -3.07 6.94
N THR A 114 -2.70 -2.72 7.39
CA THR A 114 -3.53 -3.61 8.22
C THR A 114 -3.83 -4.89 7.47
N ALA A 115 -4.00 -4.79 6.15
CA ALA A 115 -3.89 -5.91 5.23
C ALA A 115 -2.40 -6.24 5.01
N GLY A 116 -1.83 -7.09 5.87
CA GLY A 116 -0.39 -7.34 5.92
C GLY A 116 0.24 -8.02 4.70
N PHE A 117 -0.53 -8.41 3.69
CA PHE A 117 0.00 -9.02 2.46
C PHE A 117 -0.54 -8.31 1.21
N ILE A 118 0.34 -8.20 0.22
CA ILE A 118 0.02 -7.96 -1.18
C ILE A 118 -0.07 -9.34 -1.83
N ASP A 119 -1.26 -9.68 -2.29
CA ASP A 119 -1.60 -11.03 -2.73
C ASP A 119 -0.89 -11.44 -4.04
N PRO A 120 -0.62 -12.75 -4.23
CA PRO A 120 -0.16 -13.29 -5.51
C PRO A 120 -1.08 -12.91 -6.67
N GLY A 121 -0.52 -12.48 -7.79
CA GLY A 121 -1.25 -11.97 -8.96
C GLY A 121 -1.73 -10.52 -8.87
N PHE A 122 -1.50 -9.83 -7.75
CA PHE A 122 -1.81 -8.40 -7.64
C PHE A 122 -0.99 -7.59 -8.66
N SER A 123 -1.63 -6.61 -9.29
CA SER A 123 -1.00 -5.58 -10.10
C SER A 123 -1.61 -4.21 -9.79
N GLY A 124 -0.81 -3.25 -9.33
CA GLY A 124 -1.28 -1.89 -9.03
C GLY A 124 -0.36 -1.14 -8.06
N HIS A 125 -0.71 0.11 -7.77
CA HIS A 125 -0.05 0.84 -6.69
C HIS A 125 -0.54 0.33 -5.34
N VAL A 126 0.32 0.29 -4.33
CA VAL A 126 -0.07 -0.13 -2.98
C VAL A 126 -0.62 1.08 -2.24
N THR A 127 -1.75 0.93 -1.57
CA THR A 127 -2.30 1.97 -0.69
C THR A 127 -1.58 1.90 0.66
N LEU A 128 -1.14 3.06 1.15
CA LEU A 128 -0.42 3.23 2.42
C LEU A 128 -1.39 3.78 3.47
N GLU A 129 -1.42 3.21 4.66
CA GLU A 129 -2.15 3.76 5.79
C GLU A 129 -1.16 4.56 6.65
N LEU A 130 -1.22 5.90 6.58
CA LEU A 130 -0.21 6.77 7.18
C LEU A 130 -0.79 7.49 8.40
N SER A 131 -0.14 7.31 9.56
CA SER A 131 -0.48 8.04 10.79
C SER A 131 0.71 8.77 11.37
N ASN A 132 0.48 9.97 11.89
CA ASN A 132 1.47 10.68 12.70
C ASN A 132 1.13 10.56 14.19
N VAL A 133 1.92 9.79 14.92
CA VAL A 133 1.80 9.62 16.38
C VAL A 133 2.81 10.47 17.16
N ALA A 134 3.58 11.32 16.48
CA ALA A 134 4.42 12.33 17.12
C ALA A 134 3.59 13.56 17.55
N THR A 135 4.23 14.49 18.24
CA THR A 135 3.64 15.75 18.70
C THR A 135 3.87 16.92 17.73
N LEU A 136 4.62 16.71 16.65
CA LEU A 136 4.92 17.72 15.63
C LEU A 136 4.45 17.26 14.24
N PRO A 137 4.04 18.19 13.35
CA PRO A 137 3.74 17.84 11.96
C PRO A 137 4.93 17.21 11.24
N ILE A 138 4.67 16.23 10.38
CA ILE A 138 5.68 15.56 9.56
C ILE A 138 5.46 15.97 8.09
N LEU A 139 6.54 16.43 7.45
CA LEU A 139 6.53 16.70 6.01
C LEU A 139 6.77 15.39 5.25
N LEU A 140 5.79 14.99 4.46
CA LEU A 140 5.85 13.85 3.57
C LEU A 140 6.09 14.32 2.14
N TRP A 141 7.26 14.01 1.61
CA TRP A 141 7.67 14.47 0.28
C TRP A 141 7.35 13.41 -0.77
N PRO A 142 6.59 13.74 -1.84
CA PRO A 142 6.48 12.86 -2.99
C PRO A 142 7.86 12.42 -3.50
N GLY A 143 8.05 11.12 -3.71
CA GLY A 143 9.32 10.51 -4.11
C GLY A 143 10.24 10.09 -2.95
N MET A 144 9.94 10.45 -1.70
CA MET A 144 10.73 9.97 -0.55
C MET A 144 10.55 8.47 -0.34
N LYS A 145 11.58 7.78 0.17
CA LYS A 145 11.46 6.39 0.66
C LYS A 145 10.49 6.35 1.84
N ILE A 146 9.40 5.61 1.72
CA ILE A 146 8.29 5.59 2.71
C ILE A 146 8.12 4.23 3.39
N GLY A 147 8.56 3.17 2.71
CA GLY A 147 8.42 1.80 3.16
C GLY A 147 9.36 0.89 2.40
N GLN A 148 9.16 -0.41 2.57
CA GLN A 148 9.90 -1.45 1.88
C GLN A 148 9.01 -2.66 1.63
N LEU A 149 9.23 -3.34 0.50
CA LEU A 149 8.55 -4.58 0.13
C LEU A 149 9.41 -5.78 0.48
N CYS A 150 8.86 -6.68 1.29
CA CYS A 150 9.44 -7.99 1.60
C CYS A 150 8.69 -9.05 0.80
N PHE A 151 9.39 -9.89 0.03
CA PHE A 151 8.76 -10.89 -0.84
C PHE A 151 8.81 -12.27 -0.23
N PHE A 152 7.73 -13.04 -0.37
CA PHE A 152 7.59 -14.36 0.19
C PHE A 152 7.19 -15.35 -0.88
N ARG A 153 8.01 -16.39 -1.07
CA ARG A 153 7.60 -17.55 -1.87
C ARG A 153 6.51 -18.32 -1.15
N LEU A 154 5.41 -18.58 -1.85
CA LEU A 154 4.34 -19.45 -1.39
C LEU A 154 4.78 -20.91 -1.38
N SER A 155 4.05 -21.76 -0.66
CA SER A 155 4.30 -23.22 -0.67
C SER A 155 3.97 -23.86 -2.02
N SER A 156 3.05 -23.25 -2.77
CA SER A 156 2.61 -23.59 -4.13
C SER A 156 2.00 -22.35 -4.76
N ALA A 157 1.88 -22.31 -6.09
CA ALA A 157 1.14 -21.25 -6.77
C ALA A 157 -0.31 -21.18 -6.25
N ALA A 158 -0.85 -19.97 -6.16
CA ALA A 158 -2.24 -19.75 -5.82
C ALA A 158 -3.16 -20.30 -6.92
N GLU A 159 -4.12 -21.14 -6.55
CA GLU A 159 -5.09 -21.71 -7.50
C GLU A 159 -5.95 -20.63 -8.18
N PHE A 160 -6.32 -19.60 -7.41
CA PHE A 160 -7.03 -18.43 -7.91
C PHE A 160 -6.32 -17.16 -7.42
N PRO A 161 -5.40 -16.58 -8.21
CA PRO A 161 -4.67 -15.38 -7.83
C PRO A 161 -5.58 -14.14 -7.71
N TYR A 162 -5.04 -13.07 -7.15
CA TYR A 162 -5.73 -11.79 -7.02
C TYR A 162 -6.17 -11.24 -8.37
N GLY A 163 -7.38 -10.70 -8.44
CA GLY A 163 -8.02 -10.27 -9.69
C GLY A 163 -8.84 -11.36 -10.38
N SER A 164 -8.82 -12.60 -9.88
CA SER A 164 -9.75 -13.64 -10.32
C SER A 164 -11.18 -13.37 -9.84
N ASP A 165 -12.17 -13.82 -10.61
CA ASP A 165 -13.60 -13.67 -10.27
C ASP A 165 -13.98 -14.44 -8.99
N ARG A 166 -13.21 -15.47 -8.61
CA ARG A 166 -13.53 -16.40 -7.52
C ARG A 166 -13.61 -15.73 -6.15
N TYR A 167 -12.67 -14.82 -5.86
CA TYR A 167 -12.55 -14.17 -4.55
C TYR A 167 -13.05 -12.72 -4.53
N GLY A 168 -13.49 -12.19 -5.68
CA GLY A 168 -14.06 -10.84 -5.75
C GLY A 168 -13.06 -9.75 -5.36
N SER A 169 -11.82 -9.85 -5.84
CA SER A 169 -10.76 -8.87 -5.61
C SER A 169 -11.23 -7.45 -5.99
N ARG A 170 -11.03 -6.50 -5.09
CA ARG A 170 -11.64 -5.16 -5.20
C ARG A 170 -10.72 -4.10 -5.80
N TYR A 171 -9.40 -4.34 -5.84
CA TYR A 171 -8.40 -3.30 -6.05
C TYR A 171 -7.38 -3.64 -7.14
N GLN A 172 -7.69 -4.60 -8.02
CA GLN A 172 -6.80 -4.94 -9.12
C GLN A 172 -6.67 -3.77 -10.09
N GLY A 173 -5.43 -3.43 -10.47
CA GLY A 173 -5.10 -2.32 -11.35
C GLY A 173 -5.23 -0.94 -10.71
N GLN A 174 -5.30 -0.83 -9.37
CA GLN A 174 -5.55 0.47 -8.74
C GLN A 174 -4.43 1.49 -8.98
N ARG A 175 -4.84 2.74 -9.23
CA ARG A 175 -3.93 3.89 -9.27
C ARG A 175 -4.20 4.84 -8.11
N GLY A 176 -3.16 5.09 -7.32
CA GLY A 176 -3.25 5.90 -6.11
C GLY A 176 -3.99 5.18 -4.98
N PRO A 177 -4.30 5.90 -3.87
CA PRO A 177 -5.05 5.35 -2.76
C PRO A 177 -6.51 5.21 -3.16
N THR A 178 -6.98 4.02 -3.53
CA THR A 178 -8.41 3.83 -3.85
C THR A 178 -9.23 3.86 -2.56
N ALA A 179 -10.38 4.53 -2.57
CA ALA A 179 -11.28 4.53 -1.42
C ALA A 179 -11.80 3.12 -1.12
N SER A 180 -12.15 2.86 0.15
CA SER A 180 -12.63 1.55 0.58
C SER A 180 -13.83 1.08 -0.25
N ARG A 181 -13.80 -0.20 -0.61
CA ARG A 181 -14.91 -0.94 -1.24
C ARG A 181 -15.44 -2.04 -0.32
N SER A 182 -15.28 -1.91 1.01
CA SER A 182 -15.70 -2.92 1.99
C SER A 182 -17.16 -3.35 1.87
N TRP A 183 -18.03 -2.43 1.43
CA TRP A 183 -19.45 -2.66 1.20
C TRP A 183 -19.73 -3.68 0.08
N GLN A 184 -18.81 -3.84 -0.88
CA GLN A 184 -18.94 -4.86 -1.92
C GLN A 184 -18.76 -6.24 -1.32
N ASN A 185 -19.78 -7.10 -1.45
CA ASN A 185 -19.80 -8.43 -0.82
C ASN A 185 -19.58 -8.37 0.70
N PHE A 186 -20.11 -7.33 1.36
CA PHE A 186 -20.10 -7.27 2.82
C PHE A 186 -20.87 -8.45 3.40
N HIS A 187 -20.28 -9.11 4.40
CA HIS A 187 -20.85 -10.30 5.03
C HIS A 187 -21.02 -10.05 6.53
N ARG A 188 -22.20 -10.40 7.06
CA ARG A 188 -22.52 -10.36 8.49
C ARG A 188 -23.33 -11.59 8.86
N SER A 189 -22.83 -12.37 9.81
CA SER A 189 -23.56 -13.50 10.40
C SER A 189 -24.47 -13.05 11.54
N GLU A 190 -25.52 -13.82 11.81
CA GLU A 190 -26.19 -13.79 13.11
C GLU A 190 -25.30 -14.53 14.13
N VAL A 191 -25.12 -13.95 15.33
CA VAL A 191 -24.27 -14.47 16.42
C VAL A 191 -25.11 -14.71 17.66
#